data_AF-A0A837R4U7-F1
#
_entry.id   AF-A0A837R4U7-F1
#
_cell.length_a   1.000
_cell.length_b   1.000
_cell.length_c   1.000
_cell.angle_alpha   90.00
_cell.angle_beta   90.00
_cell.angle_gamma   90.00
#
_symmetry.space_group_name_H-M   'P 1'
#
loop_
_entity.id
_entity.type
_entity.pdbx_description
1 polymer ?
#
loop_
_entity_poly.entity_id
_entity_poly.type
_entity_poly.pdbx_seq_one_letter_code
_entity_poly.pdbx_strand_id
1 'polypeptide(L)'
;MSTLVGVYPNLHLHKEIKVFNSYFLNDNVYTFNLNDKNFSTRDFLLKKDLPKYEKMLFDKDNLMKKELKQRRSKHNFRSRMRKRYQLNDKAFEEMLLKNKEYQRKLANIKKFEEGQQDFDQQIGLLIRQAMARFIKKTNDILHQFTKNITISDLKLVYKAKSKLNQVVFSVSVLGVKKTLDRENVGFDYTLSDGDKSALALSSFLARVSFSEDLEKQVIVIDDPFTSFDSGRKLMTIEAITNLTANVQQIILLTHDKNFLFEFANNVKGIVTASEINLWQLVPSGKFVTFRQLYHSDTEGLIERTLKKLQIFLSEGESNPDRLLSIARSLRPLLEEIFRIKYPEFYEDNTWLSTYLDYIRKSENDPHYRRFAKLLPEKDLIIAVMDYTKKFNHSSSSVIDSVELEGFVKRTLEVFDNI
;
A
#
# COMPACT_ATOMS: atom_id res chain seq x y z
N MET A 1 -9.19 -8.85 -33.68
CA MET A 1 -8.93 -8.98 -32.23
C MET A 1 -7.43 -9.13 -32.03
N SER A 2 -6.72 -8.00 -31.91
CA SER A 2 -5.28 -7.96 -31.67
C SER A 2 -5.05 -7.69 -30.18
N THR A 3 -4.58 -8.71 -29.47
CA THR A 3 -4.08 -8.62 -28.09
C THR A 3 -2.82 -7.77 -28.07
N LEU A 4 -2.97 -6.49 -27.70
CA LEU A 4 -1.85 -5.65 -27.26
C LEU A 4 -1.43 -6.14 -25.87
N VAL A 5 -0.58 -7.17 -25.85
CA VAL A 5 0.29 -7.45 -24.71
C VAL A 5 1.26 -6.28 -24.65
N GLY A 6 0.95 -5.29 -23.81
CA GLY A 6 1.84 -4.18 -23.53
C GLY A 6 3.13 -4.70 -22.91
N VAL A 7 4.15 -4.84 -23.76
CA VAL A 7 5.54 -4.97 -23.32
C VAL A 7 5.91 -3.61 -22.73
N TYR A 8 5.71 -3.44 -21.42
CA TYR A 8 6.26 -2.28 -20.73
C TYR A 8 7.80 -2.38 -20.82
N PRO A 9 8.48 -1.42 -21.48
CA PRO A 9 9.92 -1.39 -21.49
C PRO A 9 10.41 -1.22 -20.05
N ASN A 10 11.55 -1.84 -19.73
CA ASN A 10 12.22 -1.77 -18.44
C ASN A 10 12.36 -0.33 -17.93
N LEU A 11 11.33 0.20 -17.25
CA LEU A 11 11.41 1.47 -16.54
C LEU A 11 12.29 1.22 -15.32
N HIS A 12 13.53 1.67 -15.39
CA HIS A 12 14.38 1.73 -14.21
C HIS A 12 13.85 2.87 -13.33
N LEU A 13 13.08 2.51 -12.31
CA LEU A 13 12.69 3.44 -11.24
C LEU A 13 13.96 4.04 -10.62
N HIS A 14 13.90 5.33 -10.30
CA HIS A 14 15.00 5.99 -9.59
C HIS A 14 15.25 5.27 -8.26
N LYS A 15 16.51 5.18 -7.82
CA LYS A 15 16.92 4.42 -6.62
C LYS A 15 16.19 4.84 -5.32
N GLU A 16 15.75 6.10 -5.29
CA GLU A 16 15.03 6.76 -4.20
C GLU A 16 13.52 6.48 -4.21
N ILE A 17 12.98 5.90 -5.29
CA ILE A 17 11.56 5.55 -5.38
C ILE A 17 11.37 4.11 -4.94
N LYS A 18 10.57 3.89 -3.89
CA LYS A 18 10.15 2.56 -3.42
C LYS A 18 8.66 2.39 -3.65
N VAL A 19 8.27 1.27 -4.27
CA VAL A 19 6.88 1.02 -4.64
C VAL A 19 6.35 -0.22 -3.90
N PHE A 20 5.23 -0.08 -3.21
CA PHE A 20 4.40 -1.17 -2.71
C PHE A 20 3.16 -1.28 -3.60
N ASN A 21 2.92 -2.45 -4.18
CA ASN A 21 1.76 -2.75 -5.01
C ASN A 21 1.44 -4.25 -4.97
N SER A 22 0.41 -4.67 -5.71
CA SER A 22 -0.02 -6.08 -5.80
C SER A 22 1.09 -7.03 -6.31
N TYR A 23 2.00 -6.55 -7.17
CA TYR A 23 3.15 -7.34 -7.61
C TYR A 23 4.18 -7.54 -6.50
N PHE A 24 4.45 -6.50 -5.70
CA PHE A 24 5.31 -6.64 -4.52
C PHE A 24 4.76 -7.70 -3.56
N LEU A 25 3.44 -7.70 -3.35
CA LEU A 25 2.75 -8.69 -2.55
C LEU A 25 3.01 -10.09 -3.09
N ASN A 26 2.67 -10.36 -4.35
CA ASN A 26 2.83 -11.70 -4.96
C ASN A 26 4.28 -12.21 -4.93
N ASP A 27 5.24 -11.35 -5.22
CA ASP A 27 6.65 -11.77 -5.37
C ASP A 27 7.38 -11.92 -4.03
N ASN A 28 6.87 -11.27 -2.96
CA ASN A 28 7.64 -11.08 -1.72
C ASN A 28 6.92 -11.45 -0.41
N VAL A 29 5.78 -12.17 -0.44
CA VAL A 29 5.08 -12.58 0.80
C VAL A 29 5.99 -13.34 1.76
N TYR A 30 6.73 -14.33 1.26
CA TYR A 30 7.57 -15.22 2.10
C TYR A 30 8.95 -15.50 1.50
N THR A 31 9.30 -14.85 0.39
CA THR A 31 10.57 -15.05 -0.29
C THR A 31 11.07 -13.73 -0.87
N PHE A 32 12.30 -13.31 -0.57
CA PHE A 32 12.93 -12.21 -1.31
C PHE A 32 13.87 -12.78 -2.37
N ASN A 33 13.58 -12.47 -3.63
CA ASN A 33 14.47 -12.75 -4.75
C ASN A 33 15.52 -11.64 -4.86
N LEU A 34 16.77 -11.94 -4.47
CA LEU A 34 17.88 -10.98 -4.42
C LEU A 34 18.54 -10.71 -5.79
N ASN A 35 18.03 -11.35 -6.84
CA ASN A 35 18.46 -11.11 -8.23
C ASN A 35 17.39 -10.39 -9.05
N ASP A 36 16.24 -10.08 -8.44
CA ASP A 36 15.25 -9.22 -9.08
C ASP A 36 15.63 -7.76 -8.90
N LYS A 37 15.29 -6.92 -9.87
CA LYS A 37 15.60 -5.47 -9.89
C LYS A 37 15.12 -4.73 -8.64
N ASN A 38 14.28 -5.37 -7.84
CA ASN A 38 13.64 -4.85 -6.66
C ASN A 38 14.34 -5.20 -5.35
N PHE A 39 15.32 -6.12 -5.26
CA PHE A 39 15.94 -6.45 -3.96
C PHE A 39 17.44 -6.71 -4.06
N SER A 40 18.24 -5.99 -3.27
CA SER A 40 19.68 -6.25 -3.13
C SER A 40 20.02 -6.65 -1.70
N THR A 41 21.07 -7.46 -1.53
CA THR A 41 21.63 -7.73 -0.18
C THR A 41 22.04 -6.43 0.52
N ARG A 42 22.43 -5.40 -0.25
CA ARG A 42 22.73 -4.06 0.27
C ARG A 42 21.58 -3.45 1.06
N ASP A 43 20.33 -3.70 0.64
CA ASP A 43 19.12 -3.09 1.22
C ASP A 43 18.87 -3.49 2.68
N PHE A 44 19.57 -4.51 3.17
CA PHE A 44 19.42 -4.99 4.55
C PHE A 44 20.66 -4.73 5.42
N LEU A 45 21.78 -4.36 4.80
CA LEU A 45 23.01 -4.09 5.52
C LEU A 45 22.95 -2.69 6.12
N LEU A 46 23.56 -2.51 7.30
CA LEU A 46 23.74 -1.17 7.84
C LEU A 46 24.81 -0.44 7.03
N LYS A 47 24.69 0.88 6.90
CA LYS A 47 25.68 1.74 6.21
C LYS A 47 27.13 1.49 6.66
N LYS A 48 27.34 1.24 7.95
CA LYS A 48 28.68 0.91 8.51
C LYS A 48 29.24 -0.44 8.04
N ASP A 49 28.37 -1.38 7.67
CA ASP A 49 28.75 -2.74 7.27
C ASP A 49 28.97 -2.84 5.74
N LEU A 50 28.42 -1.90 4.95
CA LEU A 50 28.54 -1.89 3.48
C LEU A 50 30.00 -1.89 2.98
N PRO A 51 30.90 -1.00 3.43
CA PRO A 51 32.27 -0.97 2.93
C PRO A 51 33.02 -2.28 3.19
N LYS A 52 32.77 -2.89 4.36
CA LYS A 52 33.34 -4.20 4.71
C LYS A 52 32.83 -5.29 3.79
N TYR A 53 31.51 -5.33 3.56
CA TYR A 53 30.87 -6.30 2.66
C TYR A 53 31.39 -6.18 1.22
N GLU A 54 31.49 -4.96 0.69
CA GLU A 54 31.99 -4.71 -0.67
C GLU A 54 33.46 -5.12 -0.83
N LYS A 55 34.29 -4.82 0.17
CA LYS A 55 35.69 -5.26 0.20
C LYS A 55 35.79 -6.79 0.19
N MET A 56 34.99 -7.48 0.99
CA MET A 56 34.96 -8.95 1.02
C MET A 56 34.56 -9.56 -0.32
N LEU A 57 33.55 -9.00 -1.00
CA LEU A 57 33.16 -9.44 -2.34
C LEU A 57 34.29 -9.23 -3.36
N PHE A 58 34.95 -8.06 -3.33
CA PHE A 58 36.06 -7.74 -4.22
C PHE A 58 37.26 -8.68 -4.00
N ASP A 59 37.65 -8.91 -2.73
CA ASP A 59 38.76 -9.77 -2.38
C ASP A 59 38.49 -11.24 -2.77
N LYS A 60 37.26 -11.71 -2.57
CA LYS A 60 36.81 -13.03 -3.03
C LYS A 60 36.87 -13.16 -4.55
N ASP A 61 36.42 -12.16 -5.31
CA ASP A 61 36.49 -12.18 -6.78
C ASP A 61 37.94 -12.24 -7.27
N ASN A 62 38.85 -11.53 -6.60
CA ASN A 62 40.28 -11.62 -6.88
C ASN A 62 40.86 -13.01 -6.59
N LEU A 63 40.42 -13.70 -5.53
CA LEU A 63 40.80 -15.08 -5.27
C LEU A 63 40.27 -16.04 -6.35
N MET A 64 39.01 -15.89 -6.79
CA MET A 64 38.45 -16.68 -7.89
C MET A 64 39.28 -16.52 -9.18
N LYS A 65 39.67 -15.28 -9.52
CA LYS A 65 40.52 -15.01 -10.70
C LYS A 65 41.90 -15.67 -10.58
N LYS A 66 42.52 -15.63 -9.40
CA LYS A 66 43.81 -16.29 -9.12
C LYS A 66 43.70 -17.81 -9.21
N GLU A 67 42.64 -18.38 -8.65
CA GLU A 67 42.35 -19.82 -8.72
C GLU A 67 42.16 -20.29 -10.17
N LEU A 68 41.39 -19.56 -10.98
CA LEU A 68 41.19 -19.86 -12.40
C LEU A 68 42.51 -19.85 -13.18
N LYS A 69 43.37 -18.86 -12.94
CA LYS A 69 44.72 -18.81 -13.53
C LYS A 69 45.55 -20.03 -13.10
N GLN A 70 45.46 -20.43 -11.85
CA GLN A 70 46.17 -21.60 -11.32
C GLN A 70 45.67 -22.91 -11.92
N ARG A 71 44.35 -23.07 -12.11
CA ARG A 71 43.75 -24.22 -12.80
C ARG A 71 44.23 -24.34 -14.26
N ARG A 72 44.27 -23.22 -14.98
CA ARG A 72 44.82 -23.16 -16.35
C ARG A 72 46.31 -23.54 -16.36
N SER A 73 47.11 -22.99 -15.43
CA SER A 73 48.53 -23.35 -15.29
C SER A 73 48.74 -24.84 -15.01
N LYS A 74 47.91 -25.43 -14.13
CA LYS A 74 47.92 -26.88 -13.83
C LYS A 74 47.60 -27.70 -15.08
N HIS A 75 46.54 -27.34 -15.80
CA HIS A 75 46.14 -28.02 -17.02
C HIS A 75 47.25 -27.99 -18.09
N ASN A 76 47.83 -26.81 -18.33
CA ASN A 76 48.93 -26.63 -19.28
C ASN A 76 50.18 -27.42 -18.88
N PHE A 77 50.49 -27.50 -17.57
CA PHE A 77 51.60 -28.31 -17.08
C PHE A 77 51.36 -29.82 -17.31
N ARG A 78 50.17 -30.32 -16.96
CA ARG A 78 49.79 -31.72 -17.22
C ARG A 78 49.90 -32.06 -18.70
N SER A 79 49.38 -31.20 -19.57
CA SER A 79 49.44 -31.37 -21.04
C SER A 79 50.88 -31.45 -21.55
N ARG A 80 51.77 -30.54 -21.09
CA ARG A 80 53.20 -30.58 -21.43
C ARG A 80 53.89 -31.85 -20.95
N MET A 81 53.62 -32.29 -19.72
CA MET A 81 54.20 -33.52 -19.18
C MET A 81 53.71 -34.76 -19.94
N ARG A 82 52.43 -34.82 -20.34
CA ARG A 82 51.87 -35.93 -21.12
C ARG A 82 52.55 -36.07 -22.48
N LYS A 83 52.85 -34.95 -23.14
CA LYS A 83 53.60 -34.95 -24.41
C LYS A 83 55.05 -35.40 -24.25
N ARG A 84 55.67 -35.08 -23.11
CA ARG A 84 57.08 -35.40 -22.84
C ARG A 84 57.29 -36.87 -22.46
N TYR A 85 56.40 -37.42 -21.65
CA TYR A 85 56.51 -38.78 -21.12
C TYR A 85 55.40 -39.65 -21.74
N GLN A 86 55.78 -40.50 -22.70
CA GLN A 86 54.90 -41.41 -23.45
C GLN A 86 54.52 -42.65 -22.61
N LEU A 87 54.05 -42.41 -21.39
CA LEU A 87 53.64 -43.44 -20.44
C LEU A 87 52.19 -43.85 -20.67
N ASN A 88 51.82 -45.07 -20.27
CA ASN A 88 50.40 -45.42 -20.11
C ASN A 88 49.72 -44.50 -19.07
N ASP A 89 48.38 -44.44 -19.07
CA ASP A 89 47.64 -43.49 -18.21
C ASP A 89 47.95 -43.66 -16.72
N LYS A 90 48.04 -44.90 -16.23
CA LYS A 90 48.28 -45.20 -14.81
C LYS A 90 49.65 -44.74 -14.36
N ALA A 91 50.70 -45.12 -15.09
CA ALA A 91 52.08 -44.74 -14.78
C ALA A 91 52.29 -43.22 -14.89
N PHE A 92 51.59 -42.56 -15.83
CA PHE A 92 51.64 -41.11 -15.97
C PHE A 92 51.03 -40.39 -14.76
N GLU A 93 49.84 -40.79 -14.30
CA GLU A 93 49.20 -40.17 -13.14
C GLU A 93 50.02 -40.39 -11.86
N GLU A 94 50.59 -41.59 -11.65
CA GLU A 94 51.49 -41.85 -10.52
C GLU A 94 52.74 -40.95 -10.53
N MET A 95 53.37 -40.79 -11.70
CA MET A 95 54.52 -39.88 -11.87
C MET A 95 54.11 -38.41 -11.63
N LEU A 96 52.95 -38.00 -12.17
CA LEU A 96 52.45 -36.63 -12.06
C LEU A 96 52.14 -36.27 -10.60
N LEU A 97 51.55 -37.21 -9.85
CA LEU A 97 51.29 -37.05 -8.41
C LEU A 97 52.57 -36.96 -7.58
N LYS A 98 53.67 -37.61 -7.98
CA LYS A 98 54.98 -37.47 -7.30
C LYS A 98 55.73 -36.18 -7.70
N ASN A 99 55.29 -35.49 -8.76
CA ASN A 99 55.98 -34.29 -9.24
C ASN A 99 55.76 -33.09 -8.29
N LYS A 100 56.87 -32.54 -7.77
CA LYS A 100 56.86 -31.39 -6.83
C LYS A 100 56.17 -30.15 -7.40
N GLU A 101 56.33 -29.83 -8.69
CA GLU A 101 55.66 -28.68 -9.29
C GLU A 101 54.15 -28.90 -9.42
N TYR A 102 53.72 -30.09 -9.85
CA TYR A 102 52.30 -30.42 -9.93
C TYR A 102 51.62 -30.36 -8.56
N GLN A 103 52.26 -30.92 -7.53
CA GLN A 103 51.79 -30.86 -6.15
C GLN A 103 51.69 -29.42 -5.63
N ARG A 104 52.69 -28.57 -5.89
CA ARG A 104 52.60 -27.12 -5.58
C ARG A 104 51.40 -26.46 -6.27
N LYS A 105 51.10 -26.81 -7.51
CA LYS A 105 49.94 -26.24 -8.22
C LYS A 105 48.62 -26.71 -7.63
N LEU A 106 48.50 -27.98 -7.21
CA LEU A 106 47.32 -28.50 -6.50
C LEU A 106 47.15 -27.81 -5.14
N ALA A 107 48.22 -27.70 -4.35
CA ALA A 107 48.18 -27.02 -3.07
C ALA A 107 47.75 -25.55 -3.19
N ASN A 108 48.23 -24.83 -4.22
CA ASN A 108 47.80 -23.45 -4.47
C ASN A 108 46.31 -23.35 -4.84
N ILE A 109 45.78 -24.29 -5.64
CA ILE A 109 44.33 -24.32 -5.95
C ILE A 109 43.55 -24.52 -4.66
N LYS A 110 43.93 -25.52 -3.85
CA LYS A 110 43.28 -25.81 -2.57
C LYS A 110 43.30 -24.60 -1.63
N LYS A 111 44.43 -23.92 -1.52
CA LYS A 111 44.57 -22.68 -0.72
C LYS A 111 43.61 -21.58 -1.17
N PHE A 112 43.41 -21.42 -2.49
CA PHE A 112 42.46 -20.44 -3.01
C PHE A 112 41.00 -20.86 -2.82
N GLU A 113 40.68 -22.17 -2.87
CA GLU A 113 39.35 -22.70 -2.54
C GLU A 113 39.03 -22.50 -1.06
N GLU A 114 39.95 -22.84 -0.16
CA GLU A 114 39.81 -22.64 1.30
C GLU A 114 39.61 -21.15 1.63
N GLY A 115 40.39 -20.25 1.01
CA GLY A 115 40.20 -18.81 1.19
C GLY A 115 38.86 -18.28 0.68
N GLN A 116 38.32 -18.85 -0.39
CA GLN A 116 36.96 -18.49 -0.86
C GLN A 116 35.89 -18.97 0.10
N GLN A 117 36.04 -20.17 0.67
CA GLN A 117 35.11 -20.70 1.66
C GLN A 117 35.10 -19.85 2.94
N ASP A 118 36.25 -19.36 3.39
CA ASP A 118 36.35 -18.42 4.52
C ASP A 118 35.57 -17.12 4.23
N PHE A 119 35.76 -16.51 3.05
CA PHE A 119 34.96 -15.35 2.66
C PHE A 119 33.46 -15.67 2.58
N ASP A 120 33.07 -16.85 2.08
CA ASP A 120 31.67 -17.27 2.03
C ASP A 120 31.05 -17.36 3.44
N GLN A 121 31.79 -17.91 4.40
CA GLN A 121 31.34 -17.97 5.80
C GLN A 121 31.20 -16.58 6.41
N GLN A 122 32.19 -15.70 6.22
CA GLN A 122 32.16 -14.35 6.77
C GLN A 122 31.05 -13.48 6.15
N ILE A 123 30.88 -13.55 4.83
CA ILE A 123 29.76 -12.90 4.13
C ILE A 123 28.42 -13.46 4.64
N GLY A 124 28.31 -14.78 4.76
CA GLY A 124 27.10 -15.44 5.25
C GLY A 124 26.73 -15.00 6.67
N LEU A 125 27.70 -14.84 7.57
CA LEU A 125 27.48 -14.32 8.92
C LEU A 125 26.97 -12.88 8.91
N LEU A 126 27.59 -12.02 8.10
CA LEU A 126 27.20 -10.61 7.99
C LEU A 126 25.76 -10.47 7.46
N ILE A 127 25.39 -11.29 6.46
CA ILE A 127 24.03 -11.34 5.92
C ILE A 127 23.04 -11.85 6.97
N ARG A 128 23.36 -12.92 7.70
CA ARG A 128 22.47 -13.45 8.77
C ARG A 128 22.21 -12.41 9.85
N GLN A 129 23.23 -11.66 10.27
CA GLN A 129 23.07 -10.58 11.26
C GLN A 129 22.18 -9.45 10.75
N ALA A 130 22.34 -9.06 9.48
CA ALA A 130 21.48 -8.09 8.83
C ALA A 130 20.02 -8.57 8.72
N MET A 131 19.82 -9.81 8.27
CA MET A 131 18.49 -10.40 8.20
C MET A 131 17.83 -10.51 9.57
N ALA A 132 18.56 -10.82 10.64
CA ALA A 132 17.98 -10.93 11.98
C ALA A 132 17.37 -9.59 12.43
N ARG A 133 18.04 -8.46 12.14
CA ARG A 133 17.50 -7.12 12.40
C ARG A 133 16.27 -6.83 11.55
N PHE A 134 16.32 -7.20 10.26
CA PHE A 134 15.20 -7.07 9.35
C PHE A 134 13.98 -7.84 9.85
N ILE A 135 14.14 -9.13 10.16
CA ILE A 135 13.07 -10.00 10.69
C ILE A 135 12.48 -9.42 11.97
N LYS A 136 13.33 -8.96 12.89
CA LYS A 136 12.85 -8.33 14.12
C LYS A 136 11.96 -7.12 13.79
N LYS A 137 12.44 -6.19 12.96
CA LYS A 137 11.68 -4.99 12.58
C LYS A 137 10.38 -5.35 11.85
N THR A 138 10.41 -6.34 10.96
CA THR A 138 9.21 -6.82 10.25
C THR A 138 8.21 -7.40 11.23
N ASN A 139 8.63 -8.24 12.19
CA ASN A 139 7.73 -8.79 13.21
C ASN A 139 7.19 -7.70 14.14
N ASP A 140 8.01 -6.71 14.53
CA ASP A 140 7.56 -5.57 15.35
C ASP A 140 6.42 -4.78 14.68
N ILE A 141 6.48 -4.64 13.35
CA ILE A 141 5.42 -4.00 12.55
C ILE A 141 4.23 -4.96 12.37
N LEU A 142 4.50 -6.22 11.99
CA LEU A 142 3.48 -7.24 11.73
C LEU A 142 2.58 -7.49 12.95
N HIS A 143 3.16 -7.45 14.16
CA HIS A 143 2.42 -7.67 15.40
C HIS A 143 1.44 -6.55 15.77
N GLN A 144 1.50 -5.41 15.08
CA GLN A 144 0.47 -4.37 15.14
C GLN A 144 -0.77 -4.81 14.35
N PHE A 145 -0.58 -5.55 13.25
CA PHE A 145 -1.66 -6.10 12.44
C PHE A 145 -2.20 -7.44 12.95
N THR A 146 -1.31 -8.33 13.38
CA THR A 146 -1.65 -9.69 13.82
C THR A 146 -0.59 -10.30 14.72
N LYS A 147 -1.01 -10.81 15.87
CA LYS A 147 -0.13 -11.56 16.80
C LYS A 147 0.02 -13.03 16.43
N ASN A 148 -0.79 -13.51 15.49
CA ASN A 148 -0.86 -14.92 15.13
C ASN A 148 0.23 -15.34 14.16
N ILE A 149 0.92 -14.39 13.53
CA ILE A 149 1.90 -14.65 12.49
C ILE A 149 3.25 -14.11 12.92
N THR A 150 4.31 -14.90 12.71
CA THR A 150 5.68 -14.49 13.03
C THR A 150 6.64 -15.07 12.02
N ILE A 151 7.54 -14.24 11.49
CA ILE A 151 8.69 -14.74 10.74
C ILE A 151 9.66 -15.36 11.75
N SER A 152 9.82 -16.68 11.66
CA SER A 152 10.50 -17.50 12.67
C SER A 152 11.93 -17.90 12.30
N ASP A 153 12.22 -18.01 11.01
CA ASP A 153 13.54 -18.39 10.50
C ASP A 153 13.73 -17.95 9.05
N LEU A 154 14.95 -18.08 8.53
CA LEU A 154 15.29 -17.84 7.13
C LEU A 154 16.24 -18.89 6.57
N LYS A 155 16.11 -19.13 5.27
CA LYS A 155 17.01 -19.96 4.47
C LYS A 155 17.65 -19.12 3.38
N LEU A 156 18.98 -19.10 3.38
CA LEU A 156 19.79 -18.48 2.33
C LEU A 156 19.99 -19.47 1.18
N VAL A 157 19.48 -19.14 0.00
CA VAL A 157 19.59 -19.97 -1.21
C VAL A 157 20.61 -19.33 -2.15
N TYR A 158 21.65 -20.09 -2.46
CA TYR A 158 22.75 -19.65 -3.33
C TYR A 158 22.63 -20.28 -4.72
N LYS A 159 22.92 -19.49 -5.77
CA LYS A 159 23.19 -20.03 -7.12
C LYS A 159 24.69 -20.33 -7.27
N ALA A 160 25.02 -21.20 -8.22
CA ALA A 160 26.36 -21.71 -8.54
C ALA A 160 27.53 -20.82 -8.07
N LYS A 161 28.45 -21.39 -7.28
CA LYS A 161 29.64 -20.72 -6.72
C LYS A 161 29.34 -19.53 -5.79
N SER A 162 28.41 -19.73 -4.86
CA SER A 162 28.25 -18.88 -3.67
C SER A 162 27.78 -17.45 -3.94
N LYS A 163 27.04 -17.21 -5.03
CA LYS A 163 26.28 -15.97 -5.21
C LYS A 163 24.91 -16.16 -4.55
N LEU A 164 24.66 -15.41 -3.48
CA LEU A 164 23.35 -15.44 -2.82
C LEU A 164 22.28 -15.03 -3.85
N ASN A 165 21.27 -15.88 -4.02
CA ASN A 165 20.22 -15.72 -5.03
C ASN A 165 18.88 -15.34 -4.41
N GLN A 166 18.56 -15.92 -3.26
CA GLN A 166 17.22 -15.80 -2.68
C GLN A 166 17.31 -15.99 -1.16
N VAL A 167 16.44 -15.28 -0.44
CA VAL A 167 16.19 -15.47 0.99
C VAL A 167 14.76 -15.95 1.14
N VAL A 168 14.58 -17.14 1.71
CA VAL A 168 13.25 -17.72 1.95
C VAL A 168 12.95 -17.63 3.44
N PHE A 169 11.82 -17.02 3.81
CA PHE A 169 11.39 -16.96 5.21
C PHE A 169 10.53 -18.15 5.58
N SER A 170 10.67 -18.58 6.84
CA SER A 170 9.78 -19.53 7.46
C SER A 170 8.83 -18.79 8.39
N VAL A 171 7.53 -18.98 8.19
CA VAL A 171 6.49 -18.30 8.96
C VAL A 171 5.85 -19.27 9.94
N SER A 172 5.72 -18.85 11.19
CA SER A 172 4.91 -19.52 12.20
C SER A 172 3.52 -18.90 12.22
N VAL A 173 2.49 -19.75 12.26
CA VAL A 173 1.09 -19.34 12.39
C VAL A 173 0.54 -19.99 13.66
N LEU A 174 0.02 -19.19 14.59
CA LEU A 174 -0.48 -19.61 15.91
C LEU A 174 0.54 -20.44 16.70
N GLY A 175 1.83 -20.09 16.60
CA GLY A 175 2.92 -20.81 17.28
C GLY A 175 3.32 -22.14 16.61
N VAL A 176 2.60 -22.58 15.58
CA VAL A 176 2.98 -23.76 14.78
C VAL A 176 3.94 -23.30 13.69
N LYS A 177 5.15 -23.86 13.65
CA LYS A 177 6.12 -23.59 12.57
C LYS A 177 5.68 -24.33 11.32
N LYS A 178 5.43 -23.59 10.24
CA LYS A 178 5.34 -24.16 8.89
C LYS A 178 6.62 -23.81 8.13
N THR A 179 7.37 -24.83 7.74
CA THR A 179 8.53 -24.67 6.87
C THR A 179 8.06 -24.91 5.43
N LEU A 180 8.41 -24.01 4.51
CA LEU A 180 8.25 -24.21 3.07
C LEU A 180 9.24 -25.28 2.61
N ASP A 181 8.88 -26.53 2.74
CA ASP A 181 9.50 -27.60 1.98
C ASP A 181 8.69 -27.87 0.71
N ARG A 182 9.36 -28.35 -0.34
CA ARG A 182 8.79 -28.58 -1.68
C ARG A 182 7.57 -29.52 -1.69
N GLU A 183 7.33 -30.24 -0.59
CA GLU A 183 6.24 -31.20 -0.41
C GLU A 183 5.05 -30.62 0.39
N ASN A 184 5.16 -29.41 0.94
CA ASN A 184 4.10 -28.75 1.69
C ASN A 184 3.35 -27.74 0.84
N VAL A 185 2.01 -27.69 1.03
CA VAL A 185 1.12 -26.70 0.44
C VAL A 185 1.66 -25.29 0.77
N GLY A 186 1.94 -24.48 -0.25
CA GLY A 186 2.47 -23.13 -0.11
C GLY A 186 1.58 -22.24 0.79
N PHE A 187 2.17 -21.20 1.38
CA PHE A 187 1.42 -20.26 2.23
C PHE A 187 0.27 -19.58 1.51
N ASP A 188 0.27 -19.58 0.18
CA ASP A 188 -0.85 -19.17 -0.69
C ASP A 188 -2.18 -19.82 -0.28
N TYR A 189 -2.14 -21.03 0.28
CA TYR A 189 -3.30 -21.78 0.73
C TYR A 189 -3.41 -21.90 2.26
N THR A 190 -2.48 -21.30 3.03
CA THR A 190 -2.49 -21.33 4.49
C THR A 190 -2.84 -19.98 5.12
N LEU A 191 -2.48 -18.88 4.47
CA LEU A 191 -2.74 -17.52 4.95
C LEU A 191 -3.97 -16.94 4.26
N SER A 192 -4.77 -16.18 5.01
CA SER A 192 -5.81 -15.33 4.42
C SER A 192 -5.17 -14.22 3.57
N ASP A 193 -5.90 -13.66 2.61
CA ASP A 193 -5.35 -12.57 1.78
C ASP A 193 -5.03 -11.32 2.61
N GLY A 194 -5.76 -11.08 3.70
CA GLY A 194 -5.43 -10.01 4.64
C GLY A 194 -4.14 -10.28 5.43
N ASP A 195 -3.85 -11.53 5.81
CA ASP A 195 -2.59 -11.90 6.44
C ASP A 195 -1.39 -11.79 5.49
N LYS A 196 -1.57 -12.19 4.23
CA LYS A 196 -0.56 -12.01 3.17
C LYS A 196 -0.26 -10.52 2.97
N SER A 197 -1.31 -9.69 2.91
CA SER A 197 -1.19 -8.24 2.76
C SER A 197 -0.47 -7.61 3.95
N ALA A 198 -0.83 -7.97 5.18
CA ALA A 198 -0.17 -7.49 6.39
C ALA A 198 1.32 -7.87 6.44
N LEU A 199 1.66 -9.11 6.10
CA LEU A 199 3.04 -9.58 6.05
C LEU A 199 3.86 -8.86 4.97
N ALA A 200 3.30 -8.69 3.78
CA ALA A 200 3.94 -7.97 2.69
C ALA A 200 4.16 -6.49 3.04
N LEU A 201 3.13 -5.81 3.55
CA LEU A 201 3.22 -4.42 3.97
C LEU A 201 4.24 -4.23 5.08
N SER A 202 4.20 -5.08 6.11
CA SER A 202 5.16 -5.03 7.23
C SER A 202 6.60 -5.22 6.75
N SER A 203 6.81 -6.16 5.82
CA SER A 203 8.11 -6.42 5.21
C SER A 203 8.58 -5.24 4.36
N PHE A 204 7.68 -4.60 3.61
CA PHE A 204 7.97 -3.41 2.82
C PHE A 204 8.38 -2.24 3.72
N LEU A 205 7.59 -1.94 4.74
CA LEU A 205 7.87 -0.84 5.68
C LEU A 205 9.17 -1.08 6.44
N ALA A 206 9.42 -2.32 6.89
CA ALA A 206 10.70 -2.68 7.50
C ALA A 206 11.85 -2.41 6.53
N ARG A 207 11.74 -2.85 5.27
CA ARG A 207 12.75 -2.61 4.24
C ARG A 207 13.00 -1.13 4.01
N VAL A 208 11.94 -0.33 3.88
CA VAL A 208 12.05 1.12 3.71
C VAL A 208 12.83 1.72 4.89
N SER A 209 12.57 1.30 6.12
CA SER A 209 13.27 1.79 7.31
C SER A 209 14.78 1.49 7.36
N PHE A 210 15.28 0.54 6.57
CA PHE A 210 16.72 0.25 6.41
C PHE A 210 17.35 0.98 5.21
N SER A 211 16.57 1.72 4.42
CA SER A 211 17.09 2.45 3.26
C SER A 211 18.05 3.55 3.69
N GLU A 212 19.13 3.74 2.90
CA GLU A 212 20.02 4.87 3.08
C GLU A 212 19.30 6.17 2.70
N ASP A 213 19.60 7.25 3.43
CA ASP A 213 19.03 8.58 3.20
C ASP A 213 17.49 8.53 3.10
N LEU A 214 16.85 7.99 4.15
CA LEU A 214 15.40 7.78 4.21
C LEU A 214 14.62 9.06 3.89
N GLU A 215 15.16 10.21 4.32
CA GLU A 215 14.63 11.55 4.09
C GLU A 215 14.58 11.98 2.61
N LYS A 216 15.27 11.25 1.72
CA LYS A 216 15.26 11.46 0.26
C LYS A 216 14.39 10.44 -0.48
N GLN A 217 13.79 9.49 0.23
CA GLN A 217 13.01 8.44 -0.39
C GLN A 217 11.61 8.96 -0.74
N VAL A 218 11.13 8.60 -1.93
CA VAL A 218 9.75 8.76 -2.37
C VAL A 218 9.08 7.39 -2.31
N ILE A 219 8.04 7.28 -1.48
CA ILE A 219 7.34 6.03 -1.23
C ILE A 219 6.01 6.04 -1.95
N VAL A 220 5.81 5.10 -2.87
CA VAL A 220 4.54 4.89 -3.58
C VAL A 220 3.86 3.66 -2.98
N ILE A 221 2.62 3.81 -2.54
CA ILE A 221 1.83 2.74 -1.95
C ILE A 221 0.53 2.63 -2.71
N ASP A 222 0.30 1.50 -3.35
CA ASP A 222 -0.87 1.21 -4.17
C ASP A 222 -1.75 0.15 -3.47
N ASP A 223 -2.94 0.57 -3.03
CA ASP A 223 -3.94 -0.20 -2.29
C ASP A 223 -3.34 -1.12 -1.21
N PRO A 224 -2.91 -0.57 -0.05
CA PRO A 224 -2.11 -1.30 0.93
C PRO A 224 -2.83 -2.42 1.69
N PHE A 225 -4.15 -2.53 1.54
CA PHE A 225 -4.98 -3.54 2.19
C PHE A 225 -6.15 -3.96 1.29
N THR A 226 -6.71 -5.13 1.56
CA THR A 226 -7.96 -5.57 0.94
C THR A 226 -9.15 -4.96 1.68
N SER A 227 -10.14 -4.44 0.94
CA SER A 227 -11.27 -3.65 1.45
C SER A 227 -12.18 -4.32 2.50
N PHE A 228 -11.95 -5.60 2.82
CA PHE A 228 -12.75 -6.37 3.78
C PHE A 228 -12.26 -6.31 5.24
N ASP A 229 -11.19 -5.56 5.56
CA ASP A 229 -10.62 -5.54 6.91
C ASP A 229 -10.50 -4.13 7.53
N SER A 230 -11.56 -3.71 8.22
CA SER A 230 -11.62 -2.40 8.90
C SER A 230 -10.63 -2.27 10.06
N GLY A 231 -10.29 -3.36 10.76
CA GLY A 231 -9.32 -3.35 11.85
C GLY A 231 -7.90 -3.15 11.33
N ARG A 232 -7.54 -3.82 10.24
CA ARG A 232 -6.23 -3.64 9.57
C ARG A 232 -6.11 -2.31 8.85
N LYS A 233 -7.22 -1.68 8.44
CA LYS A 233 -7.23 -0.33 7.87
C LYS A 233 -6.60 0.70 8.81
N LEU A 234 -7.02 0.75 10.08
CA LEU A 234 -6.46 1.70 11.05
C LEU A 234 -4.96 1.49 11.26
N MET A 235 -4.55 0.23 11.46
CA MET A 235 -3.12 -0.12 11.63
C MET A 235 -2.29 0.25 10.39
N THR A 236 -2.87 0.12 9.20
CA THR A 236 -2.24 0.54 7.94
C THR A 236 -2.05 2.04 7.89
N ILE A 237 -3.08 2.82 8.27
CA ILE A 237 -2.99 4.29 8.37
C ILE A 237 -1.87 4.67 9.34
N GLU A 238 -1.85 4.11 10.54
CA GLU A 238 -0.84 4.41 11.55
C GLU A 238 0.57 4.07 11.06
N ALA A 239 0.75 2.90 10.46
CA ALA A 239 2.05 2.45 9.96
C ALA A 239 2.59 3.35 8.83
N ILE A 240 1.73 3.79 7.91
CA ILE A 240 2.12 4.72 6.83
C ILE A 240 2.34 6.13 7.41
N THR A 241 1.50 6.59 8.34
CA THR A 241 1.63 7.90 9.00
C THR A 241 2.97 8.04 9.72
N ASN A 242 3.39 6.99 10.44
CA ASN A 242 4.70 6.95 11.10
C ASN A 242 5.88 7.04 10.12
N LEU A 243 5.70 6.57 8.88
CA LEU A 243 6.71 6.69 7.83
C LEU A 243 6.79 8.11 7.27
N THR A 244 5.66 8.81 7.16
CA THR A 244 5.56 10.17 6.57
C THR A 244 6.59 11.15 7.14
N ALA A 245 6.84 11.10 8.45
CA ALA A 245 7.75 12.01 9.13
C ALA A 245 9.23 11.85 8.71
N ASN A 246 9.59 10.73 8.08
CA ASN A 246 10.97 10.34 7.85
C ASN A 246 11.36 10.31 6.36
N VAL A 247 10.42 10.52 5.45
CA VAL A 247 10.61 10.36 4.00
C VAL A 247 10.34 11.67 3.26
N GLN A 248 10.82 11.78 2.02
CA GLN A 248 10.63 12.99 1.21
C GLN A 248 9.17 13.17 0.80
N GLN A 249 8.53 12.09 0.37
CA GLN A 249 7.17 12.13 -0.16
C GLN A 249 6.51 10.75 -0.04
N ILE A 250 5.21 10.75 0.28
CA ILE A 250 4.35 9.57 0.13
C ILE A 250 3.33 9.84 -0.96
N ILE A 251 3.22 8.90 -1.90
CA ILE A 251 2.16 8.85 -2.91
C ILE A 251 1.30 7.63 -2.59
N LEU A 252 0.12 7.88 -2.03
CA LEU A 252 -0.84 6.83 -1.66
C LEU A 252 -1.94 6.76 -2.72
N LEU A 253 -2.09 5.60 -3.34
CA LEU A 253 -3.14 5.30 -4.30
C LEU A 253 -4.13 4.34 -3.65
N THR A 254 -5.42 4.66 -3.74
CA THR A 254 -6.46 3.78 -3.20
C THR A 254 -7.80 3.94 -3.89
N HIS A 255 -8.61 2.88 -3.86
CA HIS A 255 -10.02 2.93 -4.21
C HIS A 255 -10.94 3.30 -3.03
N ASP A 256 -10.46 3.28 -1.78
CA ASP A 256 -11.24 3.66 -0.60
C ASP A 256 -11.06 5.16 -0.28
N LYS A 257 -12.08 5.95 -0.61
CA LYS A 257 -12.12 7.38 -0.33
C LYS A 257 -12.00 7.68 1.17
N ASN A 258 -12.68 6.93 2.03
CA ASN A 258 -12.65 7.18 3.48
C ASN A 258 -11.25 6.92 4.04
N PHE A 259 -10.58 5.87 3.59
CA PHE A 259 -9.18 5.60 3.96
C PHE A 259 -8.26 6.75 3.58
N LEU A 260 -8.40 7.29 2.37
CA LEU A 260 -7.60 8.45 1.94
C LEU A 260 -7.79 9.66 2.87
N PHE A 261 -9.01 9.96 3.28
CA PHE A 261 -9.30 11.10 4.15
C PHE A 261 -8.88 10.87 5.60
N GLU A 262 -9.09 9.67 6.13
CA GLU A 262 -8.60 9.30 7.46
C GLU A 262 -7.07 9.41 7.50
N PHE A 263 -6.35 8.92 6.48
CA PHE A 263 -4.90 9.09 6.35
C PHE A 263 -4.50 10.56 6.28
N ALA A 264 -5.15 11.34 5.41
CA ALA A 264 -4.92 12.77 5.28
C ALA A 264 -5.13 13.53 6.60
N ASN A 265 -6.07 13.07 7.43
CA ASN A 265 -6.29 13.64 8.76
C ASN A 265 -5.20 13.27 9.76
N ASN A 266 -4.71 12.02 9.73
CA ASN A 266 -3.67 11.54 10.65
C ASN A 266 -2.30 12.18 10.41
N VAL A 267 -2.01 12.61 9.17
CA VAL A 267 -0.77 13.34 8.87
C VAL A 267 -0.84 14.83 9.22
N LYS A 268 -2.00 15.35 9.62
CA LYS A 268 -2.13 16.73 10.13
C LYS A 268 -1.35 16.84 11.44
N GLY A 269 -0.30 17.65 11.44
CA GLY A 269 0.63 17.79 12.57
C GLY A 269 1.99 17.14 12.33
N ILE A 270 2.12 16.32 11.29
CA ILE A 270 3.41 15.87 10.76
C ILE A 270 3.83 16.76 9.59
N VAL A 271 2.88 17.05 8.70
CA VAL A 271 3.07 17.93 7.54
C VAL A 271 2.12 19.13 7.61
N THR A 272 2.45 20.18 6.87
CA THR A 272 1.58 21.36 6.72
C THR A 272 0.40 21.06 5.80
N ALA A 273 -0.71 21.77 5.97
CA ALA A 273 -1.91 21.56 5.16
C ALA A 273 -1.66 21.76 3.65
N SER A 274 -0.74 22.65 3.27
CA SER A 274 -0.35 22.89 1.87
C SER A 274 0.43 21.74 1.22
N GLU A 275 1.01 20.84 2.02
CA GLU A 275 1.74 19.67 1.54
C GLU A 275 0.81 18.49 1.26
N ILE A 276 -0.44 18.53 1.75
CA ILE A 276 -1.43 17.48 1.56
C ILE A 276 -2.23 17.75 0.29
N ASN A 277 -2.06 16.87 -0.70
CA ASN A 277 -2.75 16.95 -1.99
C ASN A 277 -3.62 15.71 -2.20
N LEU A 278 -4.93 15.91 -2.32
CA LEU A 278 -5.91 14.83 -2.51
C LEU A 278 -6.53 14.94 -3.90
N TRP A 279 -6.48 13.85 -4.66
CA TRP A 279 -6.96 13.80 -6.03
C TRP A 279 -7.78 12.54 -6.26
N GLN A 280 -8.81 12.66 -7.08
CA GLN A 280 -9.59 11.55 -7.58
C GLN A 280 -9.44 11.45 -9.09
N LEU A 281 -9.12 10.26 -9.59
CA LEU A 281 -9.23 9.94 -11.00
C LEU A 281 -10.71 9.76 -11.35
N VAL A 282 -11.22 10.56 -12.29
CA VAL A 282 -12.62 10.49 -12.74
C VAL A 282 -12.70 10.26 -14.25
N PRO A 283 -13.62 9.40 -14.72
CA PRO A 283 -13.85 9.23 -16.16
C PRO A 283 -14.31 10.54 -16.81
N SER A 284 -13.74 10.86 -17.97
CA SER A 284 -14.12 11.99 -18.81
C SER A 284 -14.24 11.52 -20.26
N GLY A 285 -15.42 11.01 -20.61
CA GLY A 285 -15.65 10.36 -21.91
C GLY A 285 -14.75 9.13 -22.09
N LYS A 286 -13.85 9.19 -23.08
CA LYS A 286 -12.83 8.13 -23.35
C LYS A 286 -11.51 8.33 -22.60
N PHE A 287 -11.41 9.36 -21.78
CA PHE A 287 -10.20 9.73 -21.05
C PHE A 287 -10.43 9.69 -19.54
N VAL A 288 -9.36 9.91 -18.78
CA VAL A 288 -9.39 10.12 -17.33
C VAL A 288 -8.91 11.53 -17.04
N THR A 289 -9.56 12.22 -16.12
CA THR A 289 -9.11 13.51 -15.60
C THR A 289 -8.92 13.43 -14.09
N PHE A 290 -8.20 14.40 -13.53
CA PHE A 290 -7.99 14.51 -12.09
C PHE A 290 -8.93 15.57 -11.52
N ARG A 291 -9.74 15.16 -10.54
CA ARG A 291 -10.55 16.06 -9.73
C ARG A 291 -9.87 16.24 -8.38
N GLN A 292 -9.57 17.49 -8.01
CA GLN A 292 -9.06 17.79 -6.68
C GLN A 292 -10.15 17.50 -5.64
N LEU A 293 -9.78 16.84 -4.55
CA LEU A 293 -10.65 16.55 -3.43
C LEU A 293 -10.36 17.49 -2.26
N TYR A 294 -11.42 17.84 -1.55
CA TYR A 294 -11.39 18.62 -0.31
C TYR A 294 -11.99 17.81 0.83
N HIS A 295 -11.70 18.17 2.08
CA HIS A 295 -12.26 17.45 3.23
C HIS A 295 -13.80 17.43 3.22
N SER A 296 -14.44 18.45 2.63
CA SER A 296 -15.89 18.48 2.44
C SER A 296 -16.45 17.38 1.55
N ASP A 297 -15.59 16.67 0.81
CA ASP A 297 -16.00 15.55 -0.03
C ASP A 297 -16.28 14.26 0.76
N THR A 298 -15.90 14.15 2.04
CA THR A 298 -16.32 13.03 2.93
C THR A 298 -17.70 13.21 3.50
N GLU A 299 -18.22 14.43 3.46
CA GLU A 299 -19.46 14.79 4.13
C GLU A 299 -20.65 14.05 3.51
N GLY A 300 -21.59 13.64 4.36
CA GLY A 300 -22.88 13.12 3.90
C GLY A 300 -23.66 14.17 3.11
N LEU A 301 -24.67 13.75 2.33
CA LEU A 301 -25.51 14.68 1.56
C LEU A 301 -26.14 15.77 2.45
N ILE A 302 -26.56 15.41 3.66
CA ILE A 302 -27.10 16.34 4.66
C ILE A 302 -26.04 17.34 5.11
N GLU A 303 -24.86 16.88 5.55
CA GLU A 303 -23.80 17.76 6.05
C GLU A 303 -23.35 18.78 4.99
N ARG A 304 -23.14 18.33 3.74
CA ARG A 304 -22.81 19.23 2.62
C ARG A 304 -23.90 20.27 2.39
N THR A 305 -25.16 19.85 2.45
CA THR A 305 -26.29 20.74 2.21
C THR A 305 -26.40 21.75 3.35
N LEU A 306 -26.30 21.33 4.60
CA LEU A 306 -26.33 22.23 5.76
C LEU A 306 -25.21 23.27 5.70
N LYS A 307 -23.96 22.86 5.44
CA LYS A 307 -22.84 23.81 5.29
C LYS A 307 -23.08 24.80 4.16
N LYS A 308 -23.56 24.33 3.01
CA LYS A 308 -23.94 25.18 1.87
C LYS A 308 -25.02 26.20 2.25
N LEU A 309 -26.04 25.79 3.01
CA LEU A 309 -27.10 26.69 3.49
C LEU A 309 -26.54 27.70 4.50
N GLN A 310 -25.68 27.28 5.43
CA GLN A 310 -25.05 28.16 6.41
C GLN A 310 -24.16 29.22 5.77
N ILE A 311 -23.31 28.82 4.80
CA ILE A 311 -22.46 29.74 4.03
C ILE A 311 -23.33 30.79 3.31
N PHE A 312 -24.42 30.36 2.68
CA PHE A 312 -25.36 31.28 2.05
C PHE A 312 -25.97 32.28 3.04
N LEU A 313 -26.35 31.84 4.24
CA LEU A 313 -26.89 32.73 5.28
C LEU A 313 -25.85 33.70 5.84
N SER A 314 -24.58 33.33 5.89
CA SER A 314 -23.52 34.18 6.46
C SER A 314 -22.87 35.12 5.44
N GLU A 315 -22.69 34.67 4.21
CA GLU A 315 -21.92 35.37 3.17
C GLU A 315 -22.79 35.92 2.03
N GLY A 316 -24.04 35.42 1.90
CA GLY A 316 -24.90 35.70 0.75
C GLY A 316 -24.48 34.95 -0.51
N GLU A 317 -25.27 35.04 -1.58
CA GLU A 317 -24.93 34.53 -2.90
C GLU A 317 -25.59 35.39 -3.98
N SER A 318 -24.88 35.60 -5.09
CA SER A 318 -25.32 36.44 -6.22
C SER A 318 -25.29 35.69 -7.56
N ASN A 319 -24.61 34.55 -7.63
CA ASN A 319 -24.55 33.73 -8.82
C ASN A 319 -25.88 32.96 -9.03
N PRO A 320 -26.59 33.14 -10.16
CA PRO A 320 -27.89 32.52 -10.39
C PRO A 320 -27.86 30.98 -10.36
N ASP A 321 -26.81 30.34 -10.87
CA ASP A 321 -26.69 28.88 -10.87
C ASP A 321 -26.52 28.34 -9.46
N ARG A 322 -25.79 29.07 -8.60
CA ARG A 322 -25.62 28.70 -7.18
C ARG A 322 -26.89 28.94 -6.38
N LEU A 323 -27.60 30.04 -6.61
CA LEU A 323 -28.92 30.29 -6.03
C LEU A 323 -29.91 29.19 -6.40
N LEU A 324 -29.94 28.77 -7.67
CA LEU A 324 -30.76 27.65 -8.15
C LEU A 324 -30.35 26.33 -7.50
N SER A 325 -29.05 26.08 -7.35
CA SER A 325 -28.55 24.92 -6.63
C SER A 325 -29.01 24.92 -5.16
N ILE A 326 -28.97 26.07 -4.46
CA ILE A 326 -29.44 26.22 -3.07
C ILE A 326 -30.94 25.92 -2.98
N ALA A 327 -31.76 26.57 -3.81
CA ALA A 327 -33.21 26.36 -3.84
C ALA A 327 -33.58 24.88 -4.07
N ARG A 328 -32.91 24.22 -5.02
CA ARG A 328 -33.14 22.80 -5.33
C ARG A 328 -32.70 21.83 -4.23
N SER A 329 -31.89 22.27 -3.27
CA SER A 329 -31.42 21.40 -2.18
C SER A 329 -32.32 21.40 -0.94
N LEU A 330 -33.26 22.36 -0.81
CA LEU A 330 -34.10 22.49 0.38
C LEU A 330 -35.04 21.30 0.61
N ARG A 331 -35.77 20.91 -0.44
CA ARG A 331 -36.70 19.77 -0.37
C ARG A 331 -35.96 18.43 -0.17
N PRO A 332 -34.91 18.11 -0.95
CA PRO A 332 -34.12 16.90 -0.72
C PRO A 332 -33.52 16.82 0.69
N LEU A 333 -33.09 17.94 1.28
CA LEU A 333 -32.59 17.95 2.67
C LEU A 333 -33.64 17.43 3.65
N LEU A 334 -34.88 17.94 3.55
CA LEU A 334 -35.98 17.51 4.41
C LEU A 334 -36.35 16.03 4.17
N GLU A 335 -36.42 15.60 2.91
CA GLU A 335 -36.73 14.20 2.55
C GLU A 335 -35.69 13.24 3.12
N GLU A 336 -34.40 13.57 3.02
CA GLU A 336 -33.32 12.74 3.56
C GLU A 336 -33.34 12.66 5.09
N ILE A 337 -33.58 13.76 5.81
CA ILE A 337 -33.65 13.67 7.28
C ILE A 337 -34.88 12.90 7.76
N PHE A 338 -36.02 13.02 7.07
CA PHE A 338 -37.20 12.20 7.36
C PHE A 338 -36.90 10.71 7.16
N ARG A 339 -36.23 10.35 6.06
CA ARG A 339 -35.83 8.97 5.79
C ARG A 339 -34.91 8.39 6.87
N ILE A 340 -33.98 9.21 7.39
CA ILE A 340 -33.06 8.80 8.45
C ILE A 340 -33.78 8.64 9.79
N LYS A 341 -34.70 9.56 10.13
CA LYS A 341 -35.38 9.59 11.45
C LYS A 341 -36.56 8.63 11.55
N TYR A 342 -37.18 8.31 10.41
CA TYR A 342 -38.38 7.49 10.29
C TYR A 342 -38.22 6.39 9.22
N PRO A 343 -37.18 5.53 9.32
CA PRO A 343 -36.88 4.52 8.29
C PRO A 343 -38.02 3.51 8.09
N GLU A 344 -38.85 3.27 9.11
CA GLU A 344 -39.99 2.35 9.05
C GLU A 344 -41.18 2.87 8.23
N PHE A 345 -41.22 4.18 7.92
CA PHE A 345 -42.25 4.82 7.09
C PHE A 345 -41.76 5.10 5.67
N TYR A 346 -40.62 4.56 5.28
CA TYR A 346 -40.01 4.77 3.97
C TYR A 346 -40.23 3.55 3.06
N GLU A 347 -40.89 3.79 1.94
CA GLU A 347 -41.01 2.87 0.79
C GLU A 347 -40.56 3.57 -0.51
N ASP A 348 -40.36 2.80 -1.59
CA ASP A 348 -40.07 3.36 -2.91
C ASP A 348 -41.22 4.31 -3.33
N ASN A 349 -40.87 5.57 -3.65
CA ASN A 349 -41.78 6.71 -3.90
C ASN A 349 -42.31 7.46 -2.66
N THR A 350 -41.64 7.36 -1.52
CA THR A 350 -41.93 8.26 -0.37
C THR A 350 -41.29 9.63 -0.59
N TRP A 351 -42.12 10.67 -0.74
CA TRP A 351 -41.69 12.05 -0.96
C TRP A 351 -42.05 12.95 0.23
N LEU A 352 -41.58 14.20 0.23
CA LEU A 352 -41.92 15.17 1.28
C LEU A 352 -43.44 15.33 1.48
N SER A 353 -44.22 15.25 0.38
CA SER A 353 -45.68 15.27 0.43
C SER A 353 -46.27 14.08 1.19
N THR A 354 -45.65 12.90 1.08
CA THR A 354 -46.07 11.70 1.81
C THR A 354 -45.84 11.87 3.31
N TYR A 355 -44.68 12.41 3.70
CA TYR A 355 -44.40 12.74 5.11
C TYR A 355 -45.36 13.80 5.66
N LEU A 356 -45.74 14.79 4.84
CA LEU A 356 -46.77 15.77 5.22
C LEU A 356 -48.12 15.10 5.50
N ASP A 357 -48.50 14.09 4.71
CA ASP A 357 -49.73 13.32 4.95
C ASP A 357 -49.61 12.45 6.22
N TYR A 358 -48.44 11.91 6.53
CA TYR A 358 -48.18 11.22 7.80
C TYR A 358 -48.32 12.16 8.99
N ILE A 359 -47.80 13.39 8.89
CA ILE A 359 -47.97 14.44 9.90
C ILE A 359 -49.46 14.73 10.10
N ARG A 360 -50.24 14.91 9.02
CA ARG A 360 -51.70 15.14 9.13
C ARG A 360 -52.44 13.98 9.78
N LYS A 361 -52.10 12.73 9.41
CA LYS A 361 -52.75 11.53 9.98
C LYS A 361 -52.43 11.34 11.46
N SER A 362 -51.28 11.84 11.93
CA SER A 362 -50.85 11.69 13.33
C SER A 362 -51.80 12.29 14.37
N GLU A 363 -52.69 13.21 13.97
CA GLU A 363 -53.74 13.76 14.84
C GLU A 363 -54.74 12.69 15.30
N ASN A 364 -55.05 11.73 14.42
CA ASN A 364 -56.19 10.82 14.60
C ASN A 364 -55.82 9.34 14.52
N ASP A 365 -54.66 9.00 13.93
CA ASP A 365 -54.22 7.62 13.71
C ASP A 365 -52.98 7.31 14.57
N PRO A 366 -53.09 6.37 15.56
CA PRO A 366 -51.98 5.97 16.41
C PRO A 366 -50.75 5.45 15.66
N HIS A 367 -50.92 4.90 14.45
CA HIS A 367 -49.80 4.43 13.63
C HIS A 367 -48.81 5.56 13.30
N TYR A 368 -49.31 6.79 13.08
CA TYR A 368 -48.50 7.95 12.73
C TYR A 368 -48.15 8.86 13.92
N ARG A 369 -48.45 8.44 15.17
CA ARG A 369 -48.28 9.27 16.37
C ARG A 369 -46.87 9.88 16.53
N ARG A 370 -45.81 9.24 16.01
CA ARG A 370 -44.43 9.77 16.05
C ARG A 370 -44.26 11.08 15.26
N PHE A 371 -45.16 11.40 14.34
CA PHE A 371 -45.17 12.64 13.57
C PHE A 371 -45.94 13.78 14.25
N ALA A 372 -46.68 13.52 15.34
CA ALA A 372 -47.52 14.53 16.00
C ALA A 372 -46.73 15.74 16.51
N LYS A 373 -45.45 15.55 16.89
CA LYS A 373 -44.55 16.65 17.28
C LYS A 373 -44.29 17.66 16.14
N LEU A 374 -44.52 17.26 14.89
CA LEU A 374 -44.29 18.08 13.69
C LEU A 374 -45.57 18.75 13.17
N LEU A 375 -46.72 18.58 13.86
CA LEU A 375 -47.95 19.30 13.53
C LEU A 375 -47.78 20.82 13.47
N PRO A 376 -47.03 21.46 14.40
CA PRO A 376 -46.74 22.90 14.32
C PRO A 376 -45.95 23.29 13.04
N GLU A 377 -45.13 22.39 12.52
CA GLU A 377 -44.24 22.63 11.37
C GLU A 377 -44.93 22.42 10.02
N LYS A 378 -46.16 21.91 10.01
CA LYS A 378 -46.90 21.53 8.80
C LYS A 378 -46.98 22.65 7.77
N ASP A 379 -47.28 23.86 8.20
CA ASP A 379 -47.45 25.00 7.30
C ASP A 379 -46.10 25.50 6.74
N LEU A 380 -45.02 25.39 7.53
CA LEU A 380 -43.67 25.67 7.07
C LEU A 380 -43.21 24.65 6.02
N ILE A 381 -43.48 23.36 6.24
CA ILE A 381 -43.19 22.28 5.27
C ILE A 381 -43.96 22.53 3.95
N ILE A 382 -45.24 22.90 4.02
CA ILE A 382 -46.04 23.26 2.84
C ILE A 382 -45.41 24.43 2.10
N ALA A 383 -45.04 25.50 2.81
CA ALA A 383 -44.44 26.68 2.21
C ALA A 383 -43.11 26.36 1.48
N VAL A 384 -42.23 25.58 2.11
CA VAL A 384 -40.96 25.13 1.49
C VAL A 384 -41.23 24.26 0.26
N MET A 385 -42.18 23.33 0.35
CA MET A 385 -42.55 22.47 -0.77
C MET A 385 -43.10 23.28 -1.95
N ASP A 386 -43.99 24.24 -1.70
CA ASP A 386 -44.60 25.07 -2.74
C ASP A 386 -43.61 26.04 -3.39
N TYR A 387 -42.68 26.59 -2.61
CA TYR A 387 -41.57 27.37 -3.14
C TYR A 387 -40.66 26.54 -4.06
N THR A 388 -40.22 25.37 -3.58
CA THR A 388 -39.26 24.52 -4.31
C THR A 388 -39.82 23.91 -5.59
N LYS A 389 -41.14 23.67 -5.68
CA LYS A 389 -41.82 23.15 -6.88
C LYS A 389 -41.50 23.98 -8.14
N LYS A 390 -41.34 25.29 -8.01
CA LYS A 390 -41.04 26.22 -9.13
C LYS A 390 -39.74 25.85 -9.88
N PHE A 391 -38.80 25.22 -9.18
CA PHE A 391 -37.43 25.00 -9.65
C PHE A 391 -37.14 23.55 -10.09
N ASN A 392 -38.11 22.64 -9.95
CA ASN A 392 -37.92 21.20 -10.24
C ASN A 392 -37.94 20.86 -11.74
N HIS A 393 -38.57 21.70 -12.58
CA HIS A 393 -38.72 21.43 -14.02
C HIS A 393 -38.32 22.60 -14.93
N SER A 394 -38.06 23.80 -14.41
CA SER A 394 -37.67 24.97 -15.19
C SER A 394 -36.26 25.46 -14.83
N SER A 395 -35.50 25.88 -15.83
CA SER A 395 -34.17 26.52 -15.71
C SER A 395 -34.24 28.06 -15.73
N SER A 396 -35.45 28.63 -15.80
CA SER A 396 -35.69 30.03 -16.19
C SER A 396 -36.37 30.89 -15.12
N SER A 397 -36.53 30.39 -13.90
CA SER A 397 -37.07 31.18 -12.80
C SER A 397 -35.97 32.06 -12.19
N VAL A 398 -36.12 33.38 -12.27
CA VAL A 398 -35.27 34.33 -11.53
C VAL A 398 -35.48 34.10 -10.04
N ILE A 399 -34.42 33.85 -9.30
CA ILE A 399 -34.47 33.61 -7.85
C ILE A 399 -34.13 34.91 -7.15
N ASP A 400 -35.06 35.41 -6.34
CA ASP A 400 -34.80 36.49 -5.40
C ASP A 400 -34.00 35.92 -4.21
N SER A 401 -32.79 36.46 -4.01
CA SER A 401 -31.88 36.02 -2.94
C SER A 401 -32.48 36.25 -1.55
N VAL A 402 -33.25 37.32 -1.35
CA VAL A 402 -33.89 37.65 -0.07
C VAL A 402 -35.05 36.69 0.22
N GLU A 403 -35.86 36.39 -0.80
CA GLU A 403 -36.93 35.40 -0.69
C GLU A 403 -36.33 34.01 -0.37
N LEU A 404 -35.27 33.63 -1.08
CA LEU A 404 -34.56 32.37 -0.85
C LEU A 404 -34.01 32.29 0.56
N GLU A 405 -33.37 33.34 1.08
CA GLU A 405 -32.85 33.40 2.46
C GLU A 405 -33.95 33.08 3.49
N GLY A 406 -35.15 33.64 3.31
CA GLY A 406 -36.31 33.33 4.13
C GLY A 406 -36.70 31.85 4.10
N PHE A 407 -36.69 31.24 2.92
CA PHE A 407 -36.99 29.81 2.77
C PHE A 407 -35.86 28.89 3.28
N VAL A 408 -34.60 29.32 3.21
CA VAL A 408 -33.48 28.60 3.84
C VAL A 408 -33.66 28.56 5.35
N LYS A 409 -33.95 29.69 5.99
CA LYS A 409 -34.20 29.78 7.44
C LYS A 409 -35.35 28.86 7.88
N ARG A 410 -36.48 28.91 7.17
CA ARG A 410 -37.63 28.01 7.42
C ARG A 410 -37.30 26.54 7.23
N THR A 411 -36.49 26.21 6.23
CA THR A 411 -36.06 24.83 5.98
C THR A 411 -35.20 24.31 7.13
N LEU A 412 -34.28 25.14 7.65
CA LEU A 412 -33.44 24.79 8.80
C LEU A 412 -34.25 24.65 10.09
N GLU A 413 -35.23 25.53 10.32
CA GLU A 413 -36.17 25.43 11.44
C GLU A 413 -36.92 24.09 11.44
N VAL A 414 -37.49 23.73 10.28
CA VAL A 414 -38.14 22.42 10.12
C VAL A 414 -37.13 21.29 10.34
N PHE A 415 -35.94 21.36 9.74
CA PHE A 415 -34.90 20.34 9.87
C PHE A 415 -34.53 20.07 11.33
N ASP A 416 -34.38 21.10 12.15
CA ASP A 416 -34.02 20.99 13.57
C ASP A 416 -35.14 20.35 14.41
N ASN A 417 -36.39 20.50 13.98
CA ASN A 417 -37.57 19.95 14.67
C ASN A 417 -37.86 18.47 14.31
N ILE A 418 -37.32 17.96 13.20
CA ILE A 418 -37.41 16.54 12.76
C ILE A 418 -36.49 15.64 13.57
#